data_AF-A0A1V6Q3E0-F1
#
_entry.id   AF-A0A1V6Q3E0-F1
#
_cell.length_a   1.000
_cell.length_b   1.000
_cell.length_c   1.000
_cell.angle_alpha   90.00
_cell.angle_beta   90.00
_cell.angle_gamma   90.00
#
_symmetry.space_group_name_H-M   'P 1'
#
loop_
_entity.id
_entity.type
_entity.pdbx_description
1 polymer ?
#
loop_
_entity_poly.entity_id
_entity_poly.type
_entity_poly.pdbx_seq_one_letter_code
_entity_poly.pdbx_strand_id
1 'polypeptide(L)'
;MVYGGKPSTGCQNCRKRHIKPMEDTVVPLFFNSYLYLPKDPHIQNGFMEILPISFSNAKPHSHLHVSTLAVAFFSVAAWTGQSCLLRASEQYFTQALPKIRESLQDENSDFDSILLSILLLSTYEVSQHDLFPSAVDESPLTVFEEFVAIKDWENPMKAHLRGAIALINSRKSKRLQTAASRTIDHAVQTQIVKTSRGLTSPTVPIPKVWPLSQPAPSSGPRPLLASAAAEIVNLRLVWEGIIDKPAKRAEITSLLTKAIKIDTNLAAWAHLVPQHWTPVAASIIPQSVRNAGIYNDRVDCYTDMWIASTWNTYRDCRILVQSIILSCLRMAPSNDPQGLRTMMATTTAHRLADEICACLPFFLGSQLESVHA
;
A
#
# COMPACT_ATOMS: atom_id res chain seq x y z
N MET A 1 3.83 -3.71 -22.48
CA MET A 1 4.67 -4.91 -22.63
C MET A 1 3.76 -6.12 -22.57
N VAL A 2 3.73 -6.97 -23.61
CA VAL A 2 2.99 -8.24 -23.57
C VAL A 2 3.90 -9.27 -22.90
N TYR A 3 3.41 -9.92 -21.83
CA TYR A 3 4.16 -10.97 -21.13
C TYR A 3 4.41 -12.17 -22.05
N GLY A 4 5.68 -12.54 -22.25
CA GLY A 4 6.12 -13.63 -23.15
C GLY A 4 6.70 -14.83 -22.42
N GLY A 5 6.17 -15.19 -21.25
CA GLY A 5 6.68 -16.31 -20.44
C GLY A 5 6.59 -17.67 -21.14
N LYS A 6 7.47 -18.61 -20.75
CA LYS A 6 7.47 -19.98 -21.25
C LYS A 6 6.34 -20.79 -20.59
N PRO A 7 5.50 -21.52 -21.34
CA PRO A 7 4.39 -22.30 -20.79
C PRO A 7 4.87 -23.47 -19.94
N SER A 8 4.11 -23.82 -18.90
CA SER A 8 4.34 -24.99 -18.08
C SER A 8 4.17 -26.29 -18.88
N THR A 9 4.96 -27.32 -18.59
CA THR A 9 4.96 -28.57 -19.38
C THR A 9 3.83 -29.53 -19.01
N GLY A 10 3.08 -29.26 -17.93
CA GLY A 10 1.92 -30.05 -17.48
C GLY A 10 2.22 -31.52 -17.11
N CYS A 11 1.33 -32.15 -16.35
CA CYS A 11 1.43 -33.60 -16.06
C CYS A 11 1.05 -34.43 -17.31
N GLN A 12 1.43 -35.71 -17.32
CA GLN A 12 1.27 -36.61 -18.47
C GLN A 12 -0.19 -36.75 -18.94
N ASN A 13 -1.16 -36.69 -18.01
CA ASN A 13 -2.59 -36.72 -18.32
C ASN A 13 -3.11 -35.41 -18.91
N CYS A 14 -2.61 -34.25 -18.46
CA CYS A 14 -2.98 -32.94 -19.01
C CYS A 14 -2.45 -32.78 -20.44
N ARG A 15 -1.24 -33.27 -20.74
CA ARG A 15 -0.68 -33.29 -22.10
C ARG A 15 -1.53 -34.10 -23.08
N LYS A 16 -2.01 -35.27 -22.67
CA LYS A 16 -2.89 -36.12 -23.49
C LYS A 16 -4.25 -35.47 -23.78
N ARG A 17 -4.72 -34.57 -22.91
CA ARG A 17 -6.02 -33.88 -23.05
C ARG A 17 -5.91 -32.44 -23.57
N HIS A 18 -4.71 -31.97 -23.94
CA HIS A 18 -4.42 -30.58 -24.29
C HIS A 18 -4.89 -29.54 -23.24
N ILE A 19 -5.00 -29.95 -21.97
CA ILE A 19 -5.37 -29.05 -20.87
C ILE A 19 -4.11 -28.29 -20.48
N LYS A 20 -4.09 -26.97 -20.74
CA LYS A 20 -2.99 -26.11 -20.27
C LYS A 20 -3.01 -26.04 -18.74
N PRO A 21 -1.84 -26.05 -18.09
CA PRO A 21 -1.72 -25.71 -16.68
C PRO A 21 -2.46 -24.40 -16.37
N MET A 22 -3.16 -24.34 -15.25
CA MET A 22 -4.02 -23.20 -14.90
C MET A 22 -3.19 -21.91 -14.75
N GLU A 23 -1.94 -22.07 -14.33
CA GLU A 23 -0.93 -21.01 -14.23
C GLU A 23 -0.73 -20.30 -15.58
N ASP A 24 -0.75 -21.03 -16.70
CA ASP A 24 -0.56 -20.46 -18.06
C ASP A 24 -1.71 -19.54 -18.49
N THR A 25 -2.83 -19.55 -17.75
CA THR A 25 -3.97 -18.65 -17.96
C THR A 25 -4.04 -17.57 -16.89
N VAL A 26 -3.89 -17.97 -15.61
CA VAL A 26 -4.01 -17.06 -14.46
C VAL A 26 -2.89 -16.03 -14.43
N VAL A 27 -1.64 -16.42 -14.71
CA VAL A 27 -0.49 -15.51 -14.63
C VAL A 27 -0.55 -14.40 -15.70
N PRO A 28 -0.84 -14.70 -16.98
CA PRO A 28 -1.06 -13.64 -17.96
C PRO A 28 -2.26 -12.76 -17.61
N LEU A 29 -3.37 -13.31 -17.11
CA LEU A 29 -4.52 -12.52 -16.67
C LEU A 29 -4.14 -11.55 -15.55
N PHE A 30 -3.38 -12.02 -14.57
CA PHE A 30 -2.82 -11.19 -13.51
C PHE A 30 -1.89 -10.11 -14.07
N PHE A 31 -0.89 -10.42 -14.88
CA PHE A 31 -0.03 -9.37 -15.40
C PHE A 31 -0.76 -8.38 -16.32
N ASN A 32 -1.81 -8.84 -17.01
CA ASN A 32 -2.66 -7.99 -17.82
C ASN A 32 -3.68 -7.18 -17.00
N SER A 33 -4.07 -7.64 -15.80
CA SER A 33 -4.97 -6.91 -14.90
C SER A 33 -4.33 -5.67 -14.30
N TYR A 34 -3.01 -5.71 -14.05
CA TYR A 34 -2.23 -4.57 -13.57
C TYR A 34 -1.77 -3.63 -14.70
N LEU A 35 -2.25 -3.80 -15.93
CA LEU A 35 -1.91 -2.94 -17.07
C LEU A 35 -2.61 -1.58 -17.11
N TYR A 36 -3.35 -1.18 -16.07
CA TYR A 36 -3.52 0.26 -15.83
C TYR A 36 -2.17 0.83 -15.38
N LEU A 37 -1.19 0.87 -16.28
CA LEU A 37 0.06 1.56 -16.04
C LEU A 37 -0.27 3.05 -15.87
N PRO A 38 0.44 3.75 -14.98
CA PRO A 38 0.30 5.19 -14.89
C PRO A 38 0.51 5.83 -16.26
N LYS A 39 -0.44 6.68 -16.67
CA LYS A 39 -0.32 7.42 -17.94
C LYS A 39 0.69 8.55 -17.79
N ASP A 40 0.80 9.10 -16.58
CA ASP A 40 1.73 10.15 -16.23
C ASP A 40 3.13 9.61 -15.90
N PRO A 41 4.20 10.11 -16.55
CA PRO A 41 5.58 9.64 -16.32
C PRO A 41 6.13 9.98 -14.93
N HIS A 42 5.51 10.89 -14.20
CA HIS A 42 5.89 11.25 -12.83
C HIS A 42 5.34 10.26 -11.78
N ILE A 43 4.47 9.33 -12.18
CA ILE A 43 3.91 8.30 -11.29
C ILE A 43 4.50 6.93 -11.61
N GLN A 44 4.92 6.22 -10.56
CA GLN A 44 5.51 4.89 -10.66
C GLN A 44 4.58 3.84 -10.05
N ASN A 45 4.49 2.67 -10.66
CA ASN A 45 3.66 1.54 -10.21
C ASN A 45 4.36 0.68 -9.12
N GLY A 46 5.35 1.26 -8.43
CA GLY A 46 6.11 0.58 -7.37
C GLY A 46 6.78 -0.71 -7.84
N PHE A 47 6.81 -1.73 -6.96
CA PHE A 47 7.46 -3.00 -7.24
C PHE A 47 6.72 -3.87 -8.28
N MET A 48 5.46 -3.58 -8.58
CA MET A 48 4.69 -4.31 -9.59
C MET A 48 5.23 -4.05 -11.00
N GLU A 49 5.95 -2.94 -11.22
CA GLU A 49 6.60 -2.61 -12.49
C GLU A 49 7.73 -3.59 -12.85
N ILE A 50 8.51 -4.01 -11.84
CA ILE A 50 9.65 -4.93 -12.04
C ILE A 50 9.25 -6.40 -11.97
N LEU A 51 8.07 -6.70 -11.41
CA LEU A 51 7.62 -8.06 -11.14
C LEU A 51 7.54 -8.95 -12.40
N PRO A 52 7.02 -8.52 -13.57
CA PRO A 52 6.93 -9.39 -14.75
C PRO A 52 8.30 -9.91 -15.20
N ILE A 53 9.32 -9.05 -15.18
CA ILE A 53 10.69 -9.41 -15.55
C ILE A 53 11.28 -10.34 -14.50
N SER A 54 11.16 -10.00 -13.22
CA SER A 54 11.65 -10.83 -12.12
C SER A 54 11.01 -12.21 -12.09
N PHE A 55 9.70 -12.30 -12.34
CA PHE A 55 8.97 -13.57 -12.42
C PHE A 55 9.40 -14.40 -13.64
N SER A 56 9.58 -13.78 -14.81
CA SER A 56 10.07 -14.49 -16.00
C SER A 56 11.48 -15.06 -15.83
N ASN A 57 12.31 -14.41 -15.02
CA ASN A 57 13.67 -14.87 -14.71
C ASN A 57 13.72 -15.85 -13.52
N ALA A 58 12.64 -15.95 -12.74
CA ALA A 58 12.57 -16.83 -11.59
C ALA A 58 12.57 -18.30 -12.01
N LYS A 59 13.31 -19.14 -11.28
CA LYS A 59 13.24 -20.59 -11.49
C LYS A 59 11.82 -21.08 -11.14
N PRO A 60 11.24 -22.04 -11.88
CA PRO A 60 9.99 -22.66 -11.49
C PRO A 60 10.06 -23.16 -10.06
N HIS A 61 8.98 -22.97 -9.30
CA HIS A 61 8.89 -23.41 -7.90
C HIS A 61 9.90 -22.74 -6.95
N SER A 62 10.57 -21.66 -7.36
CA SER A 62 11.31 -20.78 -6.44
C SER A 62 10.35 -19.99 -5.55
N HIS A 63 10.86 -19.39 -4.46
CA HIS A 63 10.06 -18.54 -3.56
C HIS A 63 9.34 -17.41 -4.33
N LEU A 64 10.02 -16.72 -5.25
CA LEU A 64 9.42 -15.66 -6.06
C LEU A 64 8.33 -16.18 -6.99
N HIS A 65 8.58 -17.33 -7.63
CA HIS A 65 7.60 -17.94 -8.51
C HIS A 65 6.32 -18.30 -7.76
N VAL A 66 6.39 -19.06 -6.66
CA VAL A 66 5.19 -19.46 -5.92
C VAL A 66 4.51 -18.30 -5.20
N SER A 67 5.26 -17.30 -4.72
CA SER A 67 4.66 -16.09 -4.13
C SER A 67 3.86 -15.31 -5.17
N THR A 68 4.36 -15.23 -6.40
CA THR A 68 3.65 -14.59 -7.51
C THR A 68 2.40 -15.37 -7.89
N LEU A 69 2.46 -16.71 -7.93
CA LEU A 69 1.29 -17.54 -8.16
C LEU A 69 0.22 -17.35 -7.07
N ALA A 70 0.61 -17.27 -5.79
CA ALA A 70 -0.33 -17.01 -4.71
C ALA A 70 -1.14 -15.73 -4.96
N VAL A 71 -0.45 -14.60 -5.20
CA VAL A 71 -1.11 -13.31 -5.46
C VAL A 71 -1.90 -13.32 -6.78
N ALA A 72 -1.39 -13.97 -7.83
CA ALA A 72 -2.06 -14.04 -9.12
C ALA A 72 -3.38 -14.82 -9.06
N PHE A 73 -3.35 -16.00 -8.43
CA PHE A 73 -4.56 -16.82 -8.24
C PHE A 73 -5.56 -16.13 -7.32
N PHE A 74 -5.10 -15.46 -6.26
CA PHE A 74 -5.97 -14.66 -5.41
C PHE A 74 -6.69 -13.57 -6.20
N SER A 75 -5.94 -12.82 -6.99
CA SER A 75 -6.47 -11.69 -7.77
C SER A 75 -7.55 -12.15 -8.76
N VAL A 76 -7.28 -13.25 -9.49
CA VAL A 76 -8.26 -13.79 -10.44
C VAL A 76 -9.45 -14.42 -9.70
N ALA A 77 -9.24 -15.07 -8.55
CA ALA A 77 -10.33 -15.57 -7.71
C ALA A 77 -11.26 -14.45 -7.26
N ALA A 78 -10.70 -13.32 -6.79
CA ALA A 78 -11.47 -12.15 -6.36
C ALA A 78 -12.32 -11.56 -7.49
N TRP A 79 -11.83 -11.59 -8.73
CA TRP A 79 -12.56 -11.08 -9.89
C TRP A 79 -13.62 -12.04 -10.42
N THR A 80 -13.38 -13.34 -10.31
CA THR A 80 -14.23 -14.36 -10.94
C THR A 80 -15.19 -15.04 -9.95
N GLY A 81 -14.99 -14.84 -8.64
CA GLY A 81 -15.73 -15.53 -7.59
C GLY A 81 -15.42 -17.04 -7.50
N GLN A 82 -14.38 -17.53 -8.17
CA GLN A 82 -14.08 -18.96 -8.23
C GLN A 82 -13.31 -19.44 -6.98
N SER A 83 -13.99 -20.18 -6.12
CA SER A 83 -13.43 -20.73 -4.88
C SER A 83 -12.30 -21.75 -5.09
N CYS A 84 -12.23 -22.42 -6.25
CA CYS A 84 -11.11 -23.31 -6.57
C CYS A 84 -9.79 -22.54 -6.78
N LEU A 85 -9.85 -21.33 -7.36
CA LEU A 85 -8.69 -20.47 -7.55
C LEU A 85 -8.21 -19.90 -6.21
N LEU A 86 -9.15 -19.57 -5.31
CA LEU A 86 -8.83 -19.16 -3.95
C LEU A 86 -8.08 -20.26 -3.19
N ARG A 87 -8.57 -21.51 -3.24
CA ARG A 87 -7.86 -22.65 -2.62
C ARG A 87 -6.46 -22.87 -3.19
N ALA A 88 -6.30 -22.76 -4.51
CA ALA A 88 -4.99 -22.88 -5.15
C ALA A 88 -4.04 -21.74 -4.71
N SER A 89 -4.56 -20.52 -4.63
CA SER A 89 -3.88 -19.35 -4.10
C SER A 89 -3.33 -19.57 -2.68
N GLU A 90 -4.14 -20.10 -1.78
CA GLU A 90 -3.76 -20.45 -0.40
C GLU A 90 -2.68 -21.56 -0.35
N GLN A 91 -2.79 -22.55 -1.24
CA GLN A 91 -1.77 -23.58 -1.38
C GLN A 91 -0.43 -23.00 -1.84
N TYR A 92 -0.41 -22.08 -2.79
CA TYR A 92 0.85 -21.43 -3.20
C TYR A 92 1.41 -20.52 -2.10
N PHE A 93 0.55 -19.82 -1.35
CA PHE A 93 0.97 -19.02 -0.20
C PHE A 93 1.69 -19.88 0.84
N THR A 94 1.09 -21.00 1.25
CA THR A 94 1.69 -21.92 2.22
C THR A 94 2.98 -22.58 1.70
N GLN A 95 3.07 -22.85 0.39
CA GLN A 95 4.30 -23.33 -0.25
C GLN A 95 5.43 -22.28 -0.31
N ALA A 96 5.09 -20.98 -0.33
CA ALA A 96 6.08 -19.92 -0.39
C ALA A 96 6.90 -19.79 0.89
N LEU A 97 6.26 -19.98 2.05
CA LEU A 97 6.88 -19.83 3.37
C LEU A 97 8.14 -20.68 3.58
N PRO A 98 8.13 -22.03 3.38
CA PRO A 98 9.33 -22.84 3.54
C PRO A 98 10.43 -22.47 2.53
N LYS A 99 10.06 -22.09 1.30
CA LYS A 99 11.02 -21.70 0.25
C LYS A 99 11.73 -20.39 0.58
N ILE A 100 11.00 -19.41 1.11
CA ILE A 100 11.60 -18.15 1.61
C ILE A 100 12.55 -18.47 2.77
N ARG A 101 12.13 -19.33 3.70
CA ARG A 101 12.96 -19.74 4.84
C ARG A 101 14.27 -20.42 4.41
N GLU A 102 14.20 -21.34 3.46
CA GLU A 102 15.38 -22.00 2.88
C GLU A 102 16.31 -20.97 2.23
N SER A 103 15.78 -20.04 1.43
CA SER A 103 16.60 -18.99 0.81
C SER A 103 17.22 -18.02 1.82
N LEU A 104 16.56 -17.74 2.94
CA LEU A 104 17.12 -16.90 4.02
C LEU A 104 18.32 -17.55 4.73
N GLN A 105 18.48 -18.87 4.64
CA GLN A 105 19.63 -19.59 5.22
C GLN A 105 20.85 -19.58 4.30
N ASP A 106 20.68 -19.27 3.01
CA ASP A 106 21.77 -19.19 2.03
C ASP A 106 22.38 -17.78 2.02
N GLU A 107 23.69 -17.71 2.30
CA GLU A 107 24.45 -16.45 2.27
C GLU A 107 24.57 -15.85 0.86
N ASN A 108 24.38 -16.64 -0.20
CA ASN A 108 24.45 -16.21 -1.60
C ASN A 108 23.07 -15.91 -2.20
N SER A 109 22.01 -15.94 -1.39
CA SER A 109 20.64 -15.75 -1.89
C SER A 109 20.41 -14.37 -2.50
N ASP A 110 19.56 -14.33 -3.52
CA ASP A 110 19.13 -13.07 -4.13
C ASP A 110 18.18 -12.32 -3.20
N PHE A 111 18.76 -11.37 -2.48
CA PHE A 111 18.07 -10.53 -1.51
C PHE A 111 16.90 -9.74 -2.12
N ASP A 112 17.00 -9.30 -3.38
CA ASP A 112 15.94 -8.56 -4.05
C ASP A 112 14.75 -9.46 -4.37
N SER A 113 15.03 -10.68 -4.84
CA SER A 113 14.01 -11.68 -5.08
C SER A 113 13.30 -12.09 -3.78
N ILE A 114 14.03 -12.25 -2.66
CA ILE A 114 13.42 -12.54 -1.35
C ILE A 114 12.53 -11.38 -0.89
N LEU A 115 13.02 -10.13 -0.96
CA LEU A 115 12.20 -8.97 -0.60
C LEU A 115 10.97 -8.84 -1.48
N LEU A 116 11.09 -9.12 -2.78
CA LEU A 116 9.97 -9.09 -3.71
C LEU A 116 8.92 -10.16 -3.36
N SER A 117 9.36 -11.38 -3.00
CA SER A 117 8.46 -12.41 -2.43
C SER A 117 7.74 -11.92 -1.19
N ILE A 118 8.46 -11.33 -0.23
CA ILE A 118 7.87 -10.83 1.02
C ILE A 118 6.86 -9.69 0.74
N LEU A 119 7.15 -8.79 -0.19
CA LEU A 119 6.24 -7.72 -0.61
C LEU A 119 4.96 -8.26 -1.27
N LEU A 120 5.08 -9.32 -2.07
CA LEU A 120 3.92 -10.02 -2.65
C LEU A 120 3.04 -10.65 -1.57
N LEU A 121 3.64 -11.39 -0.64
CA LEU A 121 2.90 -12.00 0.46
C LEU A 121 2.27 -10.95 1.39
N SER A 122 2.95 -9.82 1.63
CA SER A 122 2.36 -8.68 2.35
C SER A 122 1.14 -8.09 1.62
N THR A 123 1.13 -8.10 0.28
CA THR A 123 -0.01 -7.63 -0.51
C THR A 123 -1.17 -8.64 -0.45
N TYR A 124 -0.85 -9.93 -0.40
CA TYR A 124 -1.82 -11.02 -0.22
C TYR A 124 -2.60 -10.87 1.09
N GLU A 125 -1.90 -10.67 2.20
CA GLU A 125 -2.50 -10.56 3.55
C GLU A 125 -3.52 -9.42 3.63
N VAL A 126 -3.15 -8.22 3.15
CA VAL A 126 -4.04 -7.05 3.15
C VAL A 126 -5.31 -7.34 2.34
N SER A 127 -5.16 -8.00 1.20
CA SER A 127 -6.29 -8.23 0.29
C SER A 127 -7.27 -9.28 0.81
N GLN A 128 -6.78 -10.29 1.55
CA GLN A 128 -7.63 -11.29 2.20
C GLN A 128 -8.50 -10.66 3.30
N HIS A 129 -7.92 -9.81 4.14
CA HIS A 129 -8.63 -9.15 5.23
C HIS A 129 -9.73 -8.21 4.76
N ASP A 130 -9.48 -7.40 3.72
CA ASP A 130 -10.46 -6.44 3.21
C ASP A 130 -11.65 -7.13 2.50
N LEU A 131 -11.41 -8.29 1.88
CA LEU A 131 -12.45 -9.05 1.16
C LEU A 131 -13.21 -10.03 2.06
N PHE A 132 -12.60 -10.49 3.15
CA PHE A 132 -13.22 -11.36 4.15
C PHE A 132 -13.03 -10.77 5.55
N PRO A 133 -13.68 -9.63 5.86
CA PRO A 133 -13.72 -9.13 7.23
C PRO A 133 -14.32 -10.24 8.10
N SER A 134 -13.73 -10.49 9.28
CA SER A 134 -14.02 -11.56 10.25
C SER A 134 -15.50 -11.63 10.69
N ALA A 135 -16.39 -11.93 9.76
CA ALA A 135 -17.81 -12.09 9.94
C ALA A 135 -18.13 -13.54 9.58
N VAL A 136 -18.10 -14.38 10.62
CA VAL A 136 -19.02 -15.51 10.81
C VAL A 136 -19.16 -16.45 9.61
N ASP A 137 -18.08 -17.09 9.17
CA ASP A 137 -18.17 -18.50 8.77
C ASP A 137 -16.77 -19.15 8.68
N GLU A 138 -16.73 -20.43 9.01
CA GLU A 138 -15.55 -21.27 9.25
C GLU A 138 -14.64 -21.43 8.01
N SER A 139 -13.82 -20.43 7.69
CA SER A 139 -12.66 -20.64 6.81
C SER A 139 -11.48 -21.20 7.62
N PRO A 140 -10.91 -22.38 7.29
CA PRO A 140 -9.82 -22.99 8.06
C PRO A 140 -8.51 -22.17 8.12
N LEU A 141 -8.37 -21.13 7.29
CA LEU A 141 -7.14 -20.34 7.20
C LEU A 141 -7.10 -19.12 8.13
N THR A 142 -8.24 -18.54 8.50
CA THR A 142 -8.28 -17.49 9.53
C THR A 142 -7.84 -18.04 10.89
N VAL A 143 -8.19 -19.30 11.18
CA VAL A 143 -7.79 -20.01 12.39
C VAL A 143 -6.27 -20.21 12.46
N PHE A 144 -5.57 -20.38 11.34
CA PHE A 144 -4.12 -20.62 11.34
C PHE A 144 -3.32 -19.33 11.57
N GLU A 145 -3.77 -18.19 11.03
CA GLU A 145 -3.20 -16.87 11.31
C GLU A 145 -3.49 -16.42 12.75
N GLU A 146 -4.68 -16.75 13.28
CA GLU A 146 -5.02 -16.54 14.69
C GLU A 146 -4.20 -17.46 15.62
N PHE A 147 -3.98 -18.74 15.28
CA PHE A 147 -3.22 -19.69 16.12
C PHE A 147 -1.73 -19.33 16.26
N VAL A 148 -1.11 -18.80 15.20
CA VAL A 148 0.29 -18.34 15.27
C VAL A 148 0.39 -17.03 16.07
N ALA A 149 -0.67 -16.20 16.07
CA ALA A 149 -0.76 -14.94 16.79
C ALA A 149 -1.13 -15.08 18.29
N ILE A 150 -1.56 -16.26 18.76
CA ILE A 150 -1.86 -16.47 20.20
C ILE A 150 -0.60 -16.39 21.08
N LYS A 151 0.61 -16.55 20.51
CA LYS A 151 1.84 -16.55 21.31
C LYS A 151 2.45 -15.16 21.53
N ASP A 152 2.27 -14.25 20.58
CA ASP A 152 2.75 -12.86 20.64
C ASP A 152 1.60 -11.96 20.21
N TRP A 153 1.14 -11.07 21.09
CA TRP A 153 -0.02 -10.16 20.95
C TRP A 153 0.13 -9.11 19.80
N GLU A 154 0.84 -9.44 18.73
CA GLU A 154 1.13 -8.57 17.61
C GLU A 154 0.20 -8.86 16.42
N ASN A 155 -0.40 -7.81 15.87
CA ASN A 155 -1.26 -7.89 14.69
C ASN A 155 -0.57 -8.70 13.55
N PRO A 156 -1.14 -9.85 13.12
CA PRO A 156 -0.55 -10.74 12.11
C PRO A 156 -0.39 -10.04 10.75
N MET A 157 -1.22 -9.03 10.47
CA MET A 157 -1.28 -8.27 9.21
C MET A 157 -0.02 -7.48 8.86
N LYS A 158 1.00 -7.49 9.74
CA LYS A 158 2.26 -6.76 9.58
C LYS A 158 3.48 -7.68 9.63
N ALA A 159 3.28 -9.01 9.70
CA ALA A 159 4.38 -9.98 9.86
C ALA A 159 5.36 -9.94 8.68
N HIS A 160 4.86 -9.97 7.43
CA HIS A 160 5.73 -9.86 6.26
C HIS A 160 6.44 -8.49 6.18
N LEU A 161 5.76 -7.40 6.56
CA LEU A 161 6.39 -6.09 6.60
C LEU A 161 7.50 -6.02 7.66
N ARG A 162 7.28 -6.56 8.87
CA ARG A 162 8.31 -6.70 9.92
C ARG A 162 9.47 -7.56 9.42
N GLY A 163 9.18 -8.66 8.74
CA GLY A 163 10.18 -9.53 8.10
C GLY A 163 11.02 -8.77 7.07
N ALA A 164 10.39 -7.98 6.20
CA ALA A 164 11.09 -7.12 5.23
C ALA A 164 12.00 -6.09 5.94
N ILE A 165 11.52 -5.44 7.00
CA ILE A 165 12.30 -4.49 7.80
C ILE A 165 13.51 -5.18 8.46
N ALA A 166 13.29 -6.35 9.07
CA ALA A 166 14.35 -7.14 9.70
C ALA A 166 15.41 -7.56 8.68
N LEU A 167 14.98 -7.98 7.49
CA LEU A 167 15.85 -8.35 6.38
C LEU A 167 16.66 -7.14 5.89
N ILE A 168 16.04 -5.97 5.73
CA ILE A 168 16.74 -4.72 5.40
C ILE A 168 17.77 -4.35 6.49
N ASN A 169 17.45 -4.55 7.76
CA ASN A 169 18.32 -4.22 8.88
C ASN A 169 19.49 -5.20 9.08
N SER A 170 19.37 -6.42 8.54
CA SER A 170 20.41 -7.46 8.61
C SER A 170 21.44 -7.36 7.47
N ARG A 171 21.32 -6.37 6.58
CA ARG A 171 22.26 -6.09 5.48
C ARG A 171 23.72 -6.11 5.97
N LYS A 172 24.46 -7.19 5.68
CA LYS A 172 25.89 -7.32 5.99
C LYS A 172 26.84 -6.62 5.00
N SER A 173 26.33 -5.78 4.09
CA SER A 173 27.07 -5.09 3.01
C SER A 173 27.50 -6.00 1.85
N LYS A 174 26.84 -5.79 0.68
CA LYS A 174 27.20 -6.20 -0.72
C LYS A 174 25.99 -6.21 -1.69
N ARG A 175 24.80 -5.72 -1.28
CA ARG A 175 23.68 -5.51 -2.22
C ARG A 175 24.03 -4.37 -3.19
N LEU A 176 24.20 -4.72 -4.47
CA LEU A 176 24.37 -3.75 -5.55
C LEU A 176 23.15 -2.81 -5.57
N GLN A 177 23.39 -1.50 -5.57
CA GLN A 177 22.32 -0.50 -5.62
C GLN A 177 21.81 -0.35 -7.06
N THR A 178 21.06 -1.33 -7.54
CA THR A 178 20.43 -1.30 -8.86
C THR A 178 19.14 -0.45 -8.86
N ALA A 179 18.61 -0.14 -10.04
CA ALA A 179 17.31 0.51 -10.16
C ALA A 179 16.16 -0.34 -9.57
N ALA A 180 16.22 -1.67 -9.75
CA ALA A 180 15.27 -2.60 -9.15
C ALA A 180 15.37 -2.59 -7.62
N SER A 181 16.60 -2.62 -7.08
CA SER A 181 16.84 -2.58 -5.63
C SER A 181 16.27 -1.32 -4.97
N ARG A 182 16.40 -0.15 -5.63
CA ARG A 182 15.80 1.11 -5.18
C ARG A 182 14.27 1.08 -5.23
N THR A 183 13.71 0.47 -6.28
CA THR A 183 12.25 0.31 -6.43
C THR A 183 11.67 -0.55 -5.29
N ILE A 184 12.37 -1.62 -4.92
CA ILE A 184 12.02 -2.48 -3.78
C ILE A 184 12.13 -1.72 -2.46
N ASP A 185 13.21 -0.96 -2.24
CA ASP A 185 13.37 -0.15 -1.01
C ASP A 185 12.26 0.91 -0.88
N HIS A 186 11.89 1.54 -1.99
CA HIS A 186 10.77 2.48 -2.05
C HIS A 186 9.43 1.80 -1.77
N ALA A 187 9.22 0.58 -2.25
CA ALA A 187 8.01 -0.20 -1.98
C ALA A 187 7.88 -0.55 -0.48
N VAL A 188 8.97 -0.98 0.17
CA VAL A 188 8.97 -1.23 1.62
C VAL A 188 8.70 0.07 2.39
N GLN A 189 9.35 1.18 2.02
CA GLN A 189 9.06 2.49 2.61
C GLN A 189 7.60 2.89 2.46
N THR A 190 7.01 2.65 1.29
CA THR A 190 5.60 2.95 1.02
C THR A 190 4.67 2.12 1.91
N GLN A 191 4.97 0.84 2.14
CA GLN A 191 4.19 0.01 3.07
C GLN A 191 4.31 0.46 4.53
N ILE A 192 5.50 0.88 4.97
CA ILE A 192 5.69 1.47 6.31
C ILE A 192 4.84 2.74 6.47
N VAL A 193 4.90 3.64 5.48
CA VAL A 193 4.09 4.87 5.47
C VAL A 193 2.59 4.57 5.48
N LYS A 194 2.13 3.60 4.68
CA LYS A 194 0.71 3.23 4.65
C LYS A 194 0.24 2.71 6.02
N THR A 195 1.00 1.79 6.61
CA THR A 195 0.64 1.19 7.89
C THR A 195 0.76 2.13 9.09
N SER A 196 1.48 3.25 8.97
CA SER A 196 1.57 4.29 10.01
C SER A 196 0.41 5.30 9.98
N ARG A 197 -0.45 5.28 8.95
CA ARG A 197 -1.56 6.25 8.79
C ARG A 197 -2.71 6.04 9.78
N GLY A 198 -2.96 4.80 10.22
CA GLY A 198 -4.04 4.48 11.17
C GLY A 198 -3.62 4.68 12.62
N LEU A 199 -4.41 5.40 13.42
CA LEU A 199 -4.10 5.75 14.83
C LEU A 199 -4.41 4.63 15.85
N THR A 200 -5.13 3.60 15.43
CA THR A 200 -5.70 2.56 16.32
C THR A 200 -4.74 1.40 16.59
N SER A 201 -3.65 1.29 15.84
CA SER A 201 -2.67 0.21 15.98
C SER A 201 -1.26 0.79 16.12
N PRO A 202 -0.39 0.14 16.90
CA PRO A 202 1.02 0.52 16.98
C PRO A 202 1.68 0.58 15.60
N THR A 203 2.55 1.57 15.42
CA THR A 203 3.35 1.71 14.21
C THR A 203 4.35 0.56 14.12
N VAL A 204 4.61 0.05 12.91
CA VAL A 204 5.67 -0.97 12.71
C VAL A 204 7.04 -0.37 13.03
N PRO A 205 8.02 -1.18 13.47
CA PRO A 205 9.39 -0.70 13.64
C PRO A 205 9.92 -0.07 12.35
N ILE A 206 10.59 1.07 12.45
CA ILE A 206 11.28 1.64 11.29
C ILE A 206 12.65 0.96 11.09
N PRO A 207 13.15 0.89 9.84
CA PRO A 207 14.51 0.44 9.58
C PRO A 207 15.56 1.30 10.29
N LYS A 208 16.75 0.72 10.56
CA LYS A 208 17.90 1.41 11.17
C LYS A 208 18.33 2.66 10.40
N VAL A 209 18.15 2.64 9.08
CA VAL A 209 18.35 3.77 8.19
C VAL A 209 16.99 4.19 7.65
N TRP A 210 16.53 5.38 8.01
CA TRP A 210 15.23 5.92 7.62
C TRP A 210 15.36 7.39 7.19
N PRO A 211 14.75 7.82 6.07
CA PRO A 211 14.04 7.03 5.07
C PRO A 211 14.95 6.07 4.28
N LEU A 212 14.37 5.00 3.71
CA LEU A 212 15.13 4.00 2.94
C LEU A 212 15.61 4.53 1.59
N SER A 213 14.81 5.41 0.99
CA SER A 213 15.15 6.11 -0.25
C SER A 213 15.17 7.60 0.02
N GLN A 214 16.29 8.25 -0.26
CA GLN A 214 16.32 9.70 -0.29
C GLN A 214 15.57 10.19 -1.53
N PRO A 215 14.72 11.22 -1.42
CA PRO A 215 14.12 11.83 -2.59
C PRO A 215 15.24 12.30 -3.53
N ALA A 216 15.15 11.94 -4.81
CA ALA A 216 16.01 12.56 -5.81
C ALA A 216 15.81 14.09 -5.72
N PRO A 217 16.83 14.92 -6.01
CA PRO A 217 16.74 16.39 -5.97
C PRO A 217 15.81 16.99 -7.04
N SER A 218 14.81 16.25 -7.52
CA SER A 218 13.77 16.72 -8.44
C SER A 218 12.64 17.42 -7.68
N SER A 219 12.27 18.61 -8.14
CA SER A 219 11.18 19.47 -7.64
C SER A 219 9.76 18.96 -7.97
N GLY A 220 9.61 17.67 -8.23
CA GLY A 220 8.33 17.09 -8.64
C GLY A 220 7.36 16.90 -7.46
N PRO A 221 6.05 16.83 -7.72
CA PRO A 221 5.05 16.65 -6.66
C PRO A 221 5.24 15.34 -5.89
N ARG A 222 5.55 14.22 -6.57
CA ARG A 222 5.65 12.91 -5.92
C ARG A 222 6.80 12.81 -4.90
N PRO A 223 8.06 13.17 -5.21
CA PRO A 223 9.15 13.16 -4.23
C PRO A 223 8.87 14.02 -2.99
N LEU A 224 8.23 15.19 -3.16
CA LEU A 224 7.85 16.07 -2.07
C LEU A 224 6.84 15.39 -1.12
N LEU A 225 5.80 14.78 -1.69
CA LEU A 225 4.80 14.04 -0.91
C LEU A 225 5.42 12.83 -0.21
N ALA A 226 6.30 12.09 -0.88
CA ALA A 226 7.01 10.95 -0.28
C ALA A 226 7.91 11.37 0.89
N SER A 227 8.59 12.52 0.78
CA SER A 227 9.39 13.09 1.86
C SER A 227 8.53 13.46 3.06
N ALA A 228 7.44 14.21 2.83
CA ALA A 228 6.52 14.60 3.90
C ALA A 228 5.89 13.37 4.57
N ALA A 229 5.52 12.36 3.79
CA ALA A 229 4.95 11.12 4.33
C ALA A 229 5.96 10.33 5.18
N ALA A 230 7.26 10.37 4.85
CA ALA A 230 8.30 9.77 5.70
C ALA A 230 8.50 10.54 7.02
N GLU A 231 8.38 11.88 7.00
CA GLU A 231 8.40 12.70 8.22
C GLU A 231 7.20 12.41 9.13
N ILE A 232 6.02 12.13 8.55
CA ILE A 232 4.82 11.74 9.30
C ILE A 232 5.04 10.46 10.10
N VAL A 233 5.80 9.48 9.58
CA VAL A 233 6.13 8.26 10.34
C VAL A 233 6.88 8.61 11.62
N ASN A 234 7.87 9.51 11.54
CA ASN A 234 8.61 9.97 12.72
C ASN A 234 7.70 10.76 13.68
N LEU A 235 6.85 11.63 13.14
CA LEU A 235 5.88 12.39 13.94
C LEU A 235 4.96 11.44 14.72
N ARG A 236 4.48 10.39 14.06
CA ARG A 236 3.61 9.37 14.64
C ARG A 236 4.29 8.59 15.76
N LEU A 237 5.54 8.17 15.58
CA LEU A 237 6.30 7.47 16.62
C LEU A 237 6.50 8.35 17.87
N VAL A 238 6.77 9.65 17.69
CA VAL A 238 6.88 10.59 18.82
C VAL A 238 5.52 10.77 19.51
N TRP A 239 4.43 10.85 18.75
CA TRP A 239 3.09 10.92 19.29
C TRP A 239 2.73 9.66 20.11
N GLU A 240 3.02 8.46 19.61
CA GLU A 240 2.82 7.19 20.34
C GLU A 240 3.56 7.20 21.68
N GLY A 241 4.84 7.59 21.68
CA GLY A 241 5.62 7.69 22.93
C GLY A 241 5.09 8.73 23.93
N ILE A 242 4.35 9.73 23.45
CA ILE A 242 3.72 10.78 24.27
C ILE A 242 2.36 10.36 24.82
N ILE A 243 1.55 9.58 24.08
CA ILE A 243 0.24 9.15 24.57
C ILE A 243 0.34 8.02 25.61
N ASP A 244 1.38 7.19 25.51
CA ASP A 244 1.58 6.06 26.43
C ASP A 244 2.14 6.48 27.80
N LYS A 245 2.58 7.74 27.95
CA LYS A 245 3.29 8.25 29.13
C LYS A 245 2.85 9.67 29.48
N PRO A 246 2.96 10.11 30.74
CA PRO A 246 2.73 11.51 31.08
C PRO A 246 3.81 12.40 30.46
N ALA A 247 3.52 12.97 29.28
CA ALA A 247 4.42 13.86 28.57
C ALA A 247 4.45 15.26 29.17
N LYS A 248 5.61 15.91 29.12
CA LYS A 248 5.75 17.30 29.59
C LYS A 248 5.09 18.26 28.61
N ARG A 249 4.57 19.39 29.10
CA ARG A 249 3.98 20.44 28.24
C ARG A 249 4.92 20.88 27.11
N ALA A 250 6.21 20.97 27.36
CA ALA A 250 7.21 21.33 26.35
C ALA A 250 7.31 20.30 25.22
N GLU A 251 7.19 19.01 25.52
CA GLU A 251 7.20 17.92 24.53
C GLU A 251 5.95 17.96 23.65
N ILE A 252 4.77 18.16 24.26
CA ILE A 252 3.50 18.32 23.54
C ILE A 252 3.54 19.54 22.62
N THR A 253 4.11 20.65 23.10
CA THR A 253 4.23 21.89 22.31
C THR A 253 5.21 21.74 21.14
N SER A 254 6.31 21.01 21.37
CA SER A 254 7.28 20.66 20.31
C SER A 254 6.64 19.75 19.25
N LEU A 255 5.89 18.73 19.67
CA LEU A 255 5.15 17.85 18.75
C LEU A 255 4.12 18.62 17.93
N LEU A 256 3.33 19.48 18.57
CA LEU A 256 2.35 20.35 17.92
C LEU A 256 3.01 21.25 16.85
N THR A 257 4.15 21.86 17.19
CA THR A 257 4.88 22.73 16.26
C THR A 257 5.37 21.96 15.04
N LYS A 258 5.90 20.74 15.23
CA LYS A 258 6.32 19.86 14.13
C LYS A 258 5.13 19.45 13.26
N ALA A 259 4.01 19.08 13.87
CA ALA A 259 2.80 18.70 13.15
C ALA A 259 2.26 19.84 12.27
N ILE A 260 2.20 21.08 12.80
CA ILE A 260 1.79 22.27 12.04
C ILE A 260 2.73 22.52 10.85
N LYS A 261 4.05 22.38 11.06
CA LYS A 261 5.04 22.55 9.99
C LYS A 261 4.84 21.54 8.86
N ILE A 262 4.65 20.26 9.20
CA ILE A 262 4.38 19.20 8.22
C ILE A 262 3.06 19.46 7.49
N ASP A 263 1.99 19.86 8.19
CA ASP A 263 0.72 20.20 7.54
C ASP A 263 0.86 21.38 6.57
N THR A 264 1.65 22.39 6.92
CA THR A 264 1.94 23.54 6.06
C THR A 264 2.61 23.11 4.77
N ASN A 265 3.62 22.23 4.87
CA ASN A 265 4.33 21.69 3.71
C ASN A 265 3.40 20.85 2.82
N LEU A 266 2.53 20.04 3.43
CA LEU A 266 1.51 19.29 2.68
C LEU A 266 0.52 20.26 2.02
N ALA A 267 -0.01 21.25 2.73
CA ALA A 267 -0.92 22.24 2.13
C ALA A 267 -0.29 22.91 0.90
N ALA A 268 0.99 23.26 0.96
CA ALA A 268 1.73 23.80 -0.19
C ALA A 268 1.84 22.82 -1.36
N TRP A 269 1.99 21.51 -1.11
CA TRP A 269 2.06 20.49 -2.17
C TRP A 269 0.87 20.54 -3.13
N ALA A 270 -0.34 20.80 -2.63
CA ALA A 270 -1.55 20.88 -3.45
C ALA A 270 -1.51 22.02 -4.49
N HIS A 271 -0.64 23.02 -4.29
CA HIS A 271 -0.42 24.13 -5.22
C HIS A 271 0.76 23.91 -6.17
N LEU A 272 1.56 22.85 -5.95
CA LEU A 272 2.75 22.52 -6.74
C LEU A 272 2.49 21.42 -7.78
N VAL A 273 1.32 20.77 -7.72
CA VAL A 273 0.96 19.75 -8.71
C VAL A 273 0.67 20.40 -10.07
N PRO A 274 1.00 19.73 -11.19
CA PRO A 274 0.60 20.18 -12.52
C PRO A 274 -0.92 20.33 -12.66
N GLN A 275 -1.38 21.20 -13.56
CA GLN A 275 -2.81 21.46 -13.75
C GLN A 275 -3.60 20.20 -14.10
N HIS A 276 -3.04 19.27 -14.88
CA HIS A 276 -3.72 18.02 -15.25
C HIS A 276 -3.85 17.02 -14.10
N TRP A 277 -3.23 17.29 -12.94
CA TRP A 277 -3.46 16.54 -11.71
C TRP A 277 -4.61 17.10 -10.88
N THR A 278 -5.05 18.34 -11.13
CA THR A 278 -6.08 18.99 -10.32
C THR A 278 -7.41 18.22 -10.46
N PRO A 279 -8.07 17.85 -9.33
CA PRO A 279 -9.39 17.22 -9.38
C PRO A 279 -10.41 18.16 -10.03
N VAL A 280 -11.26 17.62 -10.91
CA VAL A 280 -12.31 18.37 -11.58
C VAL A 280 -13.66 17.84 -11.13
N ALA A 281 -14.54 18.72 -10.63
CA ALA A 281 -15.89 18.31 -10.27
C ALA A 281 -16.68 17.88 -11.53
N ALA A 282 -17.36 16.74 -11.46
CA ALA A 282 -18.15 16.22 -12.55
C ALA A 282 -19.31 17.18 -12.88
N SER A 283 -19.38 17.64 -14.13
CA SER A 283 -20.48 18.50 -14.58
C SER A 283 -21.79 17.73 -14.77
N ILE A 284 -21.69 16.45 -15.13
CA ILE A 284 -22.82 15.54 -15.31
C ILE A 284 -22.49 14.26 -14.56
N ILE A 285 -23.41 13.87 -13.68
CA ILE A 285 -23.30 12.64 -12.90
C ILE A 285 -24.34 11.65 -13.45
N PRO A 286 -23.90 10.51 -14.03
CA PRO A 286 -24.81 9.50 -14.57
C PRO A 286 -25.78 8.97 -13.51
N GLN A 287 -27.00 8.62 -13.92
CA GLN A 287 -28.03 8.11 -13.00
C GLN A 287 -27.59 6.80 -12.31
N SER A 288 -26.81 5.95 -12.99
CA SER A 288 -26.23 4.75 -12.39
C SER A 288 -25.34 5.06 -11.19
N VAL A 289 -24.53 6.12 -11.28
CA VAL A 289 -23.67 6.60 -10.18
C VAL A 289 -24.52 7.17 -9.05
N ARG A 290 -25.57 7.95 -9.37
CA ARG A 290 -26.52 8.46 -8.36
C ARG A 290 -27.21 7.34 -7.60
N ASN A 291 -27.66 6.31 -8.32
CA ASN A 291 -28.33 5.14 -7.75
C ASN A 291 -27.38 4.32 -6.85
N ALA A 292 -26.08 4.28 -7.16
CA ALA A 292 -25.08 3.61 -6.33
C ALA A 292 -24.78 4.36 -5.01
N GLY A 293 -25.16 5.63 -4.91
CA GLY A 293 -24.95 6.48 -3.75
C GLY A 293 -23.80 7.47 -3.95
N ILE A 294 -24.06 8.74 -3.63
CA ILE A 294 -23.08 9.83 -3.73
C ILE A 294 -23.12 10.62 -2.43
N TYR A 295 -21.95 10.94 -1.93
CA TYR A 295 -21.81 11.78 -0.75
C TYR A 295 -21.81 13.27 -1.13
N ASN A 296 -22.68 14.06 -0.50
CA ASN A 296 -22.84 15.50 -0.73
C ASN A 296 -23.01 15.91 -2.20
N ASP A 297 -23.62 15.06 -3.03
CA ASP A 297 -23.86 15.30 -4.46
C ASP A 297 -22.60 15.70 -5.26
N ARG A 298 -21.40 15.35 -4.77
CA ARG A 298 -20.12 15.74 -5.37
C ARG A 298 -19.38 14.52 -5.87
N VAL A 299 -18.89 14.61 -7.11
CA VAL A 299 -17.98 13.63 -7.72
C VAL A 299 -16.77 14.36 -8.26
N ASP A 300 -15.59 13.95 -7.81
CA ASP A 300 -14.31 14.48 -8.30
C ASP A 300 -13.72 13.51 -9.33
N CYS A 301 -13.46 14.01 -10.53
CA CYS A 301 -12.85 13.31 -11.65
C CYS A 301 -11.36 13.63 -11.77
N TYR A 302 -10.59 12.65 -12.27
CA TYR A 302 -9.14 12.74 -12.44
C TYR A 302 -8.75 12.22 -13.84
N THR A 303 -7.56 12.59 -14.29
CA THR A 303 -7.03 12.14 -15.60
C THR A 303 -6.63 10.67 -15.59
N ASP A 304 -6.21 10.13 -14.44
CA ASP A 304 -6.07 8.69 -14.21
C ASP A 304 -6.26 8.31 -12.72
N MET A 305 -6.41 7.01 -12.45
CA MET A 305 -6.59 6.46 -11.10
C MET A 305 -5.36 6.63 -10.19
N TRP A 306 -4.17 6.81 -10.75
CA TRP A 306 -2.93 6.94 -10.00
C TRP A 306 -2.75 8.34 -9.44
N ILE A 307 -3.17 9.36 -10.20
CA ILE A 307 -3.29 10.74 -9.75
C ILE A 307 -4.32 10.81 -8.62
N ALA A 308 -5.49 10.19 -8.81
CA ALA A 308 -6.51 10.10 -7.76
C ALA A 308 -5.95 9.43 -6.47
N SER A 309 -5.21 8.33 -6.63
CA SER A 309 -4.59 7.62 -5.50
C SER A 309 -3.50 8.44 -4.80
N THR A 310 -2.78 9.28 -5.56
CA THR A 310 -1.77 10.20 -5.02
C THR A 310 -2.42 11.32 -4.22
N TRP A 311 -3.53 11.89 -4.70
CA TRP A 311 -4.34 12.84 -3.94
C TRP A 311 -4.91 12.23 -2.66
N ASN A 312 -5.38 10.98 -2.70
CA ASN A 312 -5.84 10.30 -1.50
C ASN A 312 -4.70 10.06 -0.51
N THR A 313 -3.51 9.70 -0.98
CA THR A 313 -2.33 9.64 -0.11
C THR A 313 -2.04 10.99 0.57
N TYR A 314 -2.15 12.09 -0.17
CA TYR A 314 -2.04 13.44 0.39
C TYR A 314 -3.11 13.70 1.46
N ARG A 315 -4.39 13.39 1.18
CA ARG A 315 -5.51 13.59 2.10
C ARG A 315 -5.36 12.76 3.36
N ASP A 316 -5.02 11.47 3.24
CA ASP A 316 -4.77 10.59 4.38
C ASP A 316 -3.66 11.12 5.28
N CYS A 317 -2.54 11.53 4.67
CA CYS A 317 -1.41 12.10 5.40
C CYS A 317 -1.83 13.34 6.20
N ARG A 318 -2.61 14.24 5.60
CA ARG A 318 -3.11 15.42 6.30
C ARG A 318 -4.13 15.07 7.38
N ILE A 319 -5.06 14.15 7.15
CA ILE A 319 -6.03 13.72 8.18
C ILE A 319 -5.30 13.17 9.41
N LEU A 320 -4.25 12.36 9.22
CA LEU A 320 -3.42 11.88 10.32
C LEU A 320 -2.76 13.05 11.07
N VAL A 321 -2.14 13.99 10.36
CA VAL A 321 -1.49 15.15 10.97
C VAL A 321 -2.51 16.01 11.74
N GLN A 322 -3.69 16.25 11.18
CA GLN A 322 -4.77 16.98 11.88
C GLN A 322 -5.20 16.25 13.15
N SER A 323 -5.28 14.92 13.12
CA SER A 323 -5.62 14.12 14.29
C SER A 323 -4.55 14.21 15.39
N ILE A 324 -3.26 14.22 15.02
CA ILE A 324 -2.15 14.46 15.96
C ILE A 324 -2.21 15.89 16.53
N ILE A 325 -2.48 16.90 15.70
CA ILE A 325 -2.68 18.28 16.14
C ILE A 325 -3.80 18.36 17.18
N LEU A 326 -4.96 17.79 16.87
CA LEU A 326 -6.11 17.75 17.79
C LEU A 326 -5.78 17.04 19.10
N SER A 327 -5.03 15.93 19.05
CA SER A 327 -4.55 15.24 20.25
C SER A 327 -3.65 16.14 21.10
N CYS A 328 -2.66 16.81 20.51
CA CYS A 328 -1.79 17.74 21.23
C CYS A 328 -2.55 18.90 21.88
N LEU A 329 -3.54 19.47 21.18
CA LEU A 329 -4.36 20.56 21.68
C LEU A 329 -5.22 20.13 22.87
N ARG A 330 -5.77 18.91 22.84
CA ARG A 330 -6.51 18.32 23.97
C ARG A 330 -5.61 18.10 25.19
N MET A 331 -4.37 17.64 24.98
CA MET A 331 -3.41 17.40 26.07
C MET A 331 -2.83 18.69 26.67
N ALA A 332 -2.78 19.78 25.90
CA ALA A 332 -2.29 21.08 26.34
C ALA A 332 -3.23 22.22 25.91
N PRO A 333 -4.40 22.40 26.56
CA PRO A 333 -5.40 23.40 26.17
C PRO A 333 -4.88 24.85 26.19
N SER A 334 -3.82 25.12 26.97
CA SER A 334 -3.15 26.43 26.98
C SER A 334 -2.56 26.84 25.63
N ASN A 335 -2.32 25.88 24.72
CA ASN A 335 -1.82 26.14 23.36
C ASN A 335 -2.93 26.59 22.38
N ASP A 336 -4.19 26.59 22.81
CA ASP A 336 -5.35 27.06 22.04
C ASP A 336 -6.45 27.61 22.98
N PRO A 337 -6.20 28.72 23.70
CA PRO A 337 -7.12 29.23 24.73
C PRO A 337 -8.53 29.56 24.21
N GLN A 338 -8.66 29.87 22.92
CA GLN A 338 -9.92 30.23 22.27
C GLN A 338 -10.54 29.06 21.47
N GLY A 339 -9.88 27.89 21.41
CA GLY A 339 -10.36 26.74 20.63
C GLY A 339 -10.30 26.91 19.10
N LEU A 340 -9.69 28.00 18.59
CA LEU A 340 -9.65 28.31 17.17
C LEU A 340 -8.84 27.26 16.39
N ARG A 341 -7.69 26.83 16.92
CA ARG A 341 -6.85 25.82 16.25
C ARG A 341 -7.57 24.47 16.20
N THR A 342 -8.28 24.13 17.27
CA THR A 342 -9.11 22.93 17.35
C THR A 342 -10.22 22.94 16.29
N MET A 343 -10.94 24.07 16.16
CA MET A 343 -11.96 24.26 15.13
C MET A 343 -11.37 24.12 13.71
N MET A 344 -10.25 24.79 13.44
CA MET A 344 -9.58 24.76 12.12
C MET A 344 -9.10 23.35 11.76
N ALA A 345 -8.49 22.64 12.71
CA ALA A 345 -7.99 21.28 12.48
C ALA A 345 -9.15 20.30 12.21
N THR A 346 -10.24 20.41 12.98
CA THR A 346 -11.46 19.60 12.78
C THR A 346 -12.09 19.87 11.42
N THR A 347 -12.25 21.16 11.06
CA THR A 347 -12.82 21.56 9.76
C THR A 347 -11.96 21.05 8.60
N THR A 348 -10.64 21.12 8.73
CA THR A 348 -9.70 20.61 7.73
C THR A 348 -9.82 19.11 7.58
N ALA A 349 -9.88 18.35 8.69
CA ALA A 349 -10.03 16.91 8.66
C ALA A 349 -11.36 16.47 8.00
N HIS A 350 -12.48 17.11 8.34
CA HIS A 350 -13.77 16.82 7.72
C HIS A 350 -13.76 17.13 6.22
N ARG A 351 -13.26 18.31 5.80
CA ARG A 351 -13.14 18.65 4.38
C ARG A 351 -12.32 17.62 3.60
N LEU A 352 -11.20 17.16 4.16
CA LEU A 352 -10.36 16.15 3.52
C LEU A 352 -11.08 14.79 3.41
N ALA A 353 -11.85 14.40 4.43
CA ALA A 353 -12.68 13.20 4.39
C ALA A 353 -13.78 13.31 3.33
N ASP A 354 -14.46 14.46 3.24
CA ASP A 354 -15.46 14.74 2.21
C ASP A 354 -14.87 14.61 0.79
N GLU A 355 -13.64 15.10 0.59
CA GLU A 355 -12.93 14.98 -0.69
C GLU A 355 -12.52 13.53 -1.02
N ILE A 356 -12.22 12.70 -0.01
CA ILE A 356 -12.04 11.25 -0.23
C ILE A 356 -13.36 10.63 -0.66
N CYS A 357 -14.48 10.96 -0.01
CA CYS A 357 -15.79 10.45 -0.42
C CYS A 357 -16.15 10.87 -1.85
N ALA A 358 -15.85 12.12 -2.23
CA ALA A 358 -16.10 12.64 -3.57
C ALA A 358 -15.32 11.90 -4.68
N CYS A 359 -14.16 11.30 -4.38
CA CYS A 359 -13.39 10.56 -5.39
C CYS A 359 -13.84 9.10 -5.57
N LEU A 360 -14.62 8.54 -4.65
CA LEU A 360 -15.02 7.12 -4.70
C LEU A 360 -15.73 6.75 -6.01
N PRO A 361 -16.69 7.54 -6.52
CA PRO A 361 -17.36 7.18 -7.77
C PRO A 361 -16.43 7.13 -8.97
N PHE A 362 -15.34 7.91 -8.98
CA PHE A 362 -14.32 7.85 -10.03
C PHE A 362 -13.50 6.55 -10.00
N PHE A 363 -13.24 6.00 -8.80
CA PHE A 363 -12.55 4.72 -8.65
C PHE A 363 -13.43 3.52 -9.01
N LEU A 364 -14.72 3.59 -8.68
CA LEU A 364 -15.67 2.49 -8.88
C LEU A 364 -16.37 2.54 -10.25
N GLY A 365 -16.41 3.71 -10.88
CA GLY A 365 -17.04 3.92 -12.18
C GLY A 365 -16.22 3.40 -13.36
N SER A 366 -16.88 3.22 -14.50
CA SER A 366 -16.20 2.88 -15.76
C SER A 366 -15.28 4.04 -16.20
N GLN A 367 -13.99 3.74 -16.37
CA GLN A 367 -13.01 4.68 -16.92
C GLN A 367 -12.80 4.51 -18.45
N LEU A 368 -13.62 3.69 -19.09
CA LEU A 368 -13.46 3.30 -20.50
C LEU A 368 -14.04 4.32 -21.48
N GLU A 369 -14.98 5.14 -21.04
CA GLU A 369 -15.59 6.19 -21.86
C GLU A 369 -15.08 7.56 -21.41
N SER A 370 -14.12 8.10 -22.18
CA SER A 370 -13.87 9.53 -22.15
C SER A 370 -15.14 10.21 -22.67
N VAL A 371 -15.82 10.98 -21.82
CA VAL A 371 -16.80 11.96 -22.30
C VAL A 371 -15.99 13.10 -22.95
N HIS A 372 -15.44 12.82 -24.13
CA HIS A 372 -15.14 13.86 -25.10
C HIS A 372 -16.50 14.36 -25.60
N ALA A 373 -17.00 15.40 -24.94
CA ALA A 373 -18.01 16.28 -25.50
C ALA A 373 -17.33 17.33 -26.38
#